data_AF-A0A959BI25-F1
#
_entry.id   AF-A0A959BI25-F1
#
_cell.length_a   1.000
_cell.length_b   1.000
_cell.length_c   1.000
_cell.angle_alpha   90.00
_cell.angle_beta   90.00
_cell.angle_gamma   90.00
#
_symmetry.space_group_name_H-M   'P 1'
#
loop_
_entity.id
_entity.type
_entity.pdbx_description
1 polymer ?
#
loop_
_entity_poly.entity_id
_entity_poly.type
_entity_poly.pdbx_seq_one_letter_code
_entity_poly.pdbx_strand_id
1 'polypeptide(L)'
;MMYRFLLTFTLLVTLVFSVVAQTEEELKEMKTQKQTELGALEAQVASLQGEIAGIDQQLLVFPRWEKGAFGIIGANLSGFNDWLSRDKPNISSIGLTFSANAYANYFTPKTFWRNGGNLAMGFSKLKETDSNGNTLAQTELKSPDVINFSSLFGYKLSEKLAISTLGEYRSTILENFNNPGYLDLGVGITWTPIENLIVVAHPLNYNFVFAKDGSTYQSSLGAKIMADYTKEILAGVNWKSNLSYFLSYENADYSNWTWVNGVAFQAFKKVGVGFEVGLRSNKQEAIAKEVADNPLQTYYVLGATYSL
;
A
#
# COMPACT_ATOMS: atom_id res chain seq x y z
N MET A 1 63.34 -20.79 33.73
CA MET A 1 62.41 -19.86 33.05
C MET A 1 61.50 -20.58 32.05
N MET A 2 62.02 -21.52 31.24
CA MET A 2 61.28 -22.24 30.19
C MET A 2 60.10 -23.12 30.67
N TYR A 3 60.21 -23.80 31.82
CA TYR A 3 59.11 -24.62 32.37
C TYR A 3 57.91 -23.80 32.90
N ARG A 4 58.13 -22.56 33.35
CA ARG A 4 57.04 -21.66 33.78
C ARG A 4 56.28 -21.10 32.57
N PHE A 5 56.97 -20.86 31.46
CA PHE A 5 56.32 -20.44 30.21
C PHE A 5 55.48 -21.56 29.59
N LEU A 6 55.96 -22.81 29.64
CA LEU A 6 55.23 -23.97 29.14
C LEU A 6 53.94 -24.21 29.93
N LEU A 7 53.98 -24.18 31.26
CA LEU A 7 52.79 -24.37 32.12
C LEU A 7 51.75 -23.25 31.95
N THR A 8 52.20 -22.01 31.78
CA THR A 8 51.30 -20.87 31.56
C THR A 8 50.67 -20.91 30.16
N PHE A 9 51.42 -21.38 29.16
CA PHE A 9 50.90 -21.57 27.80
C PHE A 9 49.91 -22.73 27.71
N THR A 10 50.17 -23.86 28.37
CA THR A 10 49.25 -25.01 28.40
C THR A 10 47.95 -24.67 29.17
N LEU A 11 48.03 -23.88 30.24
CA LEU A 11 46.85 -23.42 30.98
C LEU A 11 46.01 -22.40 30.18
N LEU A 12 46.66 -21.55 29.37
CA LEU A 12 45.96 -20.59 28.51
C LEU A 12 45.26 -21.29 27.33
N VAL A 13 45.86 -22.37 26.80
CA VAL A 13 45.28 -23.14 25.70
C VAL A 13 44.07 -23.96 26.17
N THR A 14 44.08 -24.54 27.38
CA THR A 14 42.91 -25.28 27.90
C THR A 14 41.73 -24.37 28.29
N LEU A 15 41.98 -23.11 28.62
CA LEU A 15 40.94 -22.10 28.89
C LEU A 15 40.25 -21.57 27.61
N VAL A 16 40.92 -21.63 26.45
CA VAL A 16 40.33 -21.23 25.16
C VAL A 16 39.45 -22.35 24.56
N PHE A 17 39.67 -23.61 24.94
CA PHE A 17 38.84 -24.75 24.49
C PHE A 17 37.59 -25.03 25.35
N SER A 18 37.35 -24.27 26.41
CA SER A 18 36.12 -24.39 27.22
C SER A 18 34.96 -23.50 26.73
N VAL A 19 35.09 -22.93 25.53
CA VAL A 19 33.94 -22.33 24.81
C VAL A 19 32.94 -23.45 24.56
N VAL A 20 31.80 -23.36 25.24
CA VAL A 20 30.65 -24.26 25.16
C VAL A 20 30.25 -24.45 23.69
N ALA A 21 30.77 -25.51 23.07
CA ALA A 21 30.18 -26.08 21.87
C ALA A 21 28.96 -26.86 22.35
N GLN A 22 27.79 -26.20 22.36
CA GLN A 22 26.52 -26.90 22.58
C GLN A 22 26.40 -28.00 21.53
N THR A 23 26.11 -29.22 21.98
CA THR A 23 25.94 -30.36 21.08
C THR A 23 24.67 -30.17 20.24
N GLU A 24 24.61 -30.78 19.04
CA GLU A 24 23.44 -30.68 18.15
C GLU A 24 22.15 -31.13 18.84
N GLU A 25 22.26 -32.09 19.75
CA GLU A 25 21.16 -32.65 20.55
C GLU A 25 20.64 -31.63 21.57
N GLU A 26 21.53 -30.93 22.30
CA GLU A 26 21.17 -29.84 23.21
C GLU A 26 20.53 -28.65 22.47
N LEU A 27 21.01 -28.32 21.26
CA LEU A 27 20.40 -27.29 20.40
C LEU A 27 18.98 -27.67 19.94
N LYS A 28 18.73 -28.95 19.66
CA LYS A 28 17.39 -29.47 19.29
C LYS A 28 16.43 -29.45 20.47
N GLU A 29 16.90 -29.82 21.66
CA GLU A 29 16.10 -29.70 22.89
C GLU A 29 15.78 -28.24 23.22
N MET A 30 16.77 -27.35 23.18
CA MET A 30 16.54 -25.91 23.38
C MET A 30 15.59 -25.32 22.34
N LYS A 31 15.70 -25.72 21.07
CA LYS A 31 14.75 -25.30 20.03
C LYS A 31 13.33 -25.76 20.36
N THR A 32 13.17 -27.01 20.79
CA THR A 32 11.85 -27.58 21.12
C THR A 32 11.25 -26.92 22.36
N GLN A 33 12.06 -26.68 23.39
CA GLN A 33 11.66 -25.90 24.58
C GLN A 33 11.24 -24.49 24.17
N LYS A 34 12.04 -23.77 23.38
CA LYS A 34 11.69 -22.42 22.91
C LYS A 34 10.46 -22.39 22.01
N GLN A 35 10.24 -23.43 21.20
CA GLN A 35 9.02 -23.57 20.39
C GLN A 35 7.78 -23.76 21.26
N THR A 36 7.92 -24.51 22.35
CA THR A 36 6.85 -24.75 23.33
C THR A 36 6.56 -23.47 24.14
N GLU A 37 7.60 -22.77 24.59
CA GLU A 37 7.49 -21.45 25.23
C GLU A 37 6.83 -20.42 24.30
N LEU A 38 7.21 -20.40 23.01
CA LEU A 38 6.60 -19.54 22.00
C LEU A 38 5.10 -19.82 21.88
N GLY A 39 4.70 -21.10 21.75
CA GLY A 39 3.28 -21.48 21.67
C GLY A 39 2.48 -21.10 22.93
N ALA A 40 3.08 -21.22 24.11
CA ALA A 40 2.45 -20.79 25.36
C ALA A 40 2.30 -19.25 25.43
N LEU A 41 3.31 -18.50 24.97
CA LEU A 41 3.23 -17.04 24.85
C LEU A 41 2.18 -16.62 23.82
N GLU A 42 2.12 -17.27 22.65
CA GLU A 42 1.12 -17.01 21.62
C GLU A 42 -0.30 -17.22 22.13
N ALA A 43 -0.54 -18.26 22.94
CA ALA A 43 -1.83 -18.49 23.58
C ALA A 43 -2.20 -17.39 24.59
N GLN A 44 -1.24 -16.93 25.40
CA GLN A 44 -1.45 -15.80 26.32
C GLN A 44 -1.72 -14.49 25.57
N VAL A 45 -0.97 -14.22 24.49
CA VAL A 45 -1.19 -13.07 23.61
C VAL A 45 -2.59 -13.12 23.01
N ALA A 46 -3.05 -14.27 22.52
CA ALA A 46 -4.40 -14.42 21.98
C ALA A 46 -5.49 -14.18 23.04
N SER A 47 -5.29 -14.64 24.28
CA SER A 47 -6.22 -14.37 25.40
C SER A 47 -6.28 -12.88 25.72
N LEU A 48 -5.12 -12.22 25.88
CA LEU A 48 -5.04 -10.80 26.16
C LEU A 48 -5.60 -9.96 25.01
N GLN A 49 -5.39 -10.37 23.75
CA GLN A 49 -6.03 -9.74 22.58
C GLN A 49 -7.55 -9.85 22.64
N GLY A 50 -8.10 -10.98 23.10
CA GLY A 50 -9.53 -11.14 23.32
C GLY A 50 -10.08 -10.24 24.43
N GLU A 51 -9.36 -10.11 25.54
CA GLU A 51 -9.71 -9.20 26.64
C GLU A 51 -9.63 -7.73 26.22
N ILE A 52 -8.58 -7.35 25.48
CA ILE A 52 -8.42 -6.01 24.90
C ILE A 52 -9.57 -5.72 23.93
N ALA A 53 -9.93 -6.65 23.04
CA ALA A 53 -11.06 -6.47 22.14
C ALA A 53 -12.39 -6.30 22.89
N GLY A 54 -12.57 -7.01 24.01
CA GLY A 54 -13.73 -6.85 24.89
C GLY A 54 -13.78 -5.48 25.58
N ILE A 55 -12.63 -4.98 26.03
CA ILE A 55 -12.49 -3.64 26.62
C ILE A 55 -12.68 -2.56 25.55
N ASP A 56 -12.10 -2.73 24.36
CA ASP A 56 -12.24 -1.83 23.22
C ASP A 56 -13.71 -1.70 22.81
N GLN A 57 -14.47 -2.80 22.77
CA GLN A 57 -15.91 -2.76 22.54
C GLN A 57 -16.66 -1.93 23.59
N GLN A 58 -16.26 -2.02 24.86
CA GLN A 58 -16.83 -1.20 25.94
C GLN A 58 -16.40 0.28 25.84
N LEU A 59 -15.24 0.55 25.25
CA LEU A 59 -14.69 1.88 25.01
C LEU A 59 -15.18 2.54 23.70
N LEU A 60 -15.93 1.83 22.85
CA LEU A 60 -16.57 2.40 21.65
C LEU A 60 -17.68 3.39 22.05
N VAL A 61 -17.31 4.56 22.55
CA VAL A 61 -18.22 5.69 22.76
C VAL A 61 -18.62 6.22 21.39
N PHE A 62 -19.77 5.78 20.89
CA PHE A 62 -20.36 6.33 19.69
C PHE A 62 -21.17 7.60 20.02
N PRO A 63 -21.19 8.60 19.12
CA PRO A 63 -20.49 8.65 17.84
C PRO A 63 -18.98 8.96 17.97
N ARG A 64 -18.17 8.39 17.07
CA ARG A 64 -16.70 8.52 17.12
C ARG A 64 -16.14 9.04 15.80
N TRP A 65 -15.17 9.93 15.89
CA TRP A 65 -14.33 10.33 14.76
C TRP A 65 -12.94 9.71 14.89
N GLU A 66 -12.46 9.10 13.82
CA GLU A 66 -11.06 8.74 13.62
C GLU A 66 -10.49 9.66 12.54
N LYS A 67 -9.53 10.50 12.92
CA LYS A 67 -8.89 11.44 12.01
C LYS A 67 -7.39 11.18 12.04
N GLY A 68 -6.77 11.31 10.89
CA GLY A 68 -5.32 11.23 10.78
C GLY A 68 -4.85 11.93 9.54
N ALA A 69 -3.61 12.39 9.58
CA ALA A 69 -2.90 12.84 8.40
C ALA A 69 -1.48 12.34 8.50
N PHE A 70 -0.90 11.95 7.38
CA PHE A 70 0.50 11.58 7.29
C PHE A 70 1.05 12.06 5.96
N GLY A 71 2.26 12.61 5.99
CA GLY A 71 3.00 12.94 4.79
C GLY A 71 4.09 11.91 4.53
N ILE A 72 4.60 11.91 3.31
CA ILE A 72 5.87 11.28 2.98
C ILE A 72 6.69 12.34 2.27
N ILE A 73 7.87 12.64 2.80
CA ILE A 73 8.93 13.34 2.07
C ILE A 73 10.06 12.33 1.95
N GLY A 74 10.36 11.93 0.72
CA GLY A 74 11.27 10.81 0.50
C GLY A 74 12.07 10.96 -0.76
N ALA A 75 13.39 10.75 -0.64
CA ALA A 75 14.17 10.32 -1.79
C ALA A 75 13.68 8.93 -2.18
N ASN A 76 13.34 8.74 -3.45
CA ASN A 76 12.87 7.46 -3.96
C ASN A 76 13.59 7.02 -5.22
N LEU A 77 13.75 5.71 -5.30
CA LEU A 77 14.10 4.95 -6.47
C LEU A 77 12.80 4.39 -7.03
N SER A 78 12.48 4.69 -8.27
CA SER A 78 11.30 4.15 -8.92
C SER A 78 11.62 3.63 -10.31
N GLY A 79 10.95 2.54 -10.67
CA GLY A 79 10.96 1.98 -12.00
C GLY A 79 9.53 1.77 -12.48
N PHE A 80 9.30 2.07 -13.74
CA PHE A 80 8.03 1.94 -14.42
C PHE A 80 8.24 1.12 -15.68
N ASN A 81 7.39 0.12 -15.88
CA ASN A 81 7.35 -0.67 -17.10
C ASN A 81 5.92 -0.60 -17.66
N ASP A 82 5.83 -0.14 -18.90
CA ASP A 82 4.58 0.08 -19.64
C ASP A 82 3.55 0.92 -18.87
N TRP A 83 4.00 1.92 -18.09
CA TRP A 83 3.12 2.76 -17.30
C TRP A 83 2.49 3.88 -18.16
N LEU A 84 1.37 3.55 -18.81
CA LEU A 84 0.76 4.32 -19.89
C LEU A 84 0.16 5.66 -19.47
N SER A 85 -0.14 5.82 -18.17
CA SER A 85 -0.59 7.12 -17.63
C SER A 85 0.47 8.22 -17.68
N ARG A 86 1.73 7.89 -18.03
CA ARG A 86 2.83 8.85 -18.21
C ARG A 86 3.17 9.08 -19.67
N ASP A 87 3.87 10.18 -19.93
CA ASP A 87 4.34 10.50 -21.28
C ASP A 87 5.39 9.51 -21.79
N LYS A 88 6.27 9.04 -20.90
CA LYS A 88 7.27 8.01 -21.18
C LYS A 88 6.93 6.76 -20.34
N PRO A 89 6.40 5.68 -20.95
CA PRO A 89 5.90 4.51 -20.21
C PRO A 89 6.99 3.66 -19.54
N ASN A 90 8.19 3.62 -20.12
CA ASN A 90 9.33 2.83 -19.64
C ASN A 90 10.42 3.73 -19.09
N ILE A 91 10.57 3.76 -17.76
CA ILE A 91 11.50 4.69 -17.13
C ILE A 91 12.03 4.21 -15.79
N SER A 92 13.31 4.48 -15.55
CA SER A 92 13.90 4.45 -14.22
C SER A 92 14.14 5.88 -13.75
N SER A 93 13.89 6.14 -12.46
CA SER A 93 14.10 7.47 -11.91
C SER A 93 14.57 7.46 -10.47
N ILE A 94 15.47 8.40 -10.19
CA ILE A 94 15.79 8.85 -8.84
C ILE A 94 15.10 10.19 -8.67
N GLY A 95 14.30 10.31 -7.62
CA GLY A 95 13.52 11.51 -7.37
C GLY A 95 13.33 11.81 -5.90
N LEU A 96 12.71 12.96 -5.67
CA LEU A 96 12.11 13.33 -4.41
C LEU A 96 10.61 13.28 -4.59
N THR A 97 9.90 12.53 -3.76
CA THR A 97 8.44 12.51 -3.74
C THR A 97 7.92 13.10 -2.44
N PHE A 98 6.92 13.94 -2.60
CA PHE A 98 6.14 14.57 -1.56
C PHE A 98 4.74 14.00 -1.69
N SER A 99 4.23 13.36 -0.66
CA SER A 99 2.80 13.07 -0.58
C SER A 99 2.24 13.50 0.75
N ALA A 100 0.97 13.87 0.74
CA ALA A 100 0.18 14.16 1.90
C ALA A 100 -1.08 13.31 1.81
N ASN A 101 -1.36 12.58 2.88
CA ASN A 101 -2.55 11.77 3.04
C ASN A 101 -3.30 12.27 4.26
N ALA A 102 -4.62 12.33 4.16
CA ALA A 102 -5.48 12.65 5.28
C ALA A 102 -6.73 11.77 5.23
N TYR A 103 -7.26 11.43 6.40
CA TYR A 103 -8.52 10.76 6.52
C TYR A 103 -9.33 11.31 7.69
N ALA A 104 -10.65 11.25 7.53
CA ALA A 104 -11.61 11.60 8.56
C ALA A 104 -12.78 10.63 8.46
N ASN A 105 -12.79 9.64 9.35
CA ASN A 105 -13.80 8.61 9.41
C ASN A 105 -14.72 8.86 10.59
N TYR A 106 -16.02 8.78 10.36
CA TYR A 106 -17.05 8.90 11.38
C TYR A 106 -17.78 7.58 11.52
N PHE A 107 -17.99 7.14 12.76
CA PHE A 107 -18.64 5.87 13.06
C PHE A 107 -19.77 6.06 14.06
N THR A 108 -20.86 5.35 13.82
CA THR A 108 -21.97 5.16 14.75
C THR A 108 -22.29 3.66 14.85
N PRO A 109 -23.20 3.23 15.74
CA PRO A 109 -23.60 1.82 15.81
C PRO A 109 -24.19 1.31 14.50
N LYS A 110 -24.95 2.16 13.77
CA LYS A 110 -25.66 1.78 12.54
C LYS A 110 -25.04 2.31 11.25
N THR A 111 -24.12 3.26 11.31
CA THR A 111 -23.55 3.89 10.11
C THR A 111 -22.04 4.06 10.21
N PHE A 112 -21.41 4.21 9.06
CA PHE A 112 -20.05 4.72 8.96
C PHE A 112 -19.96 5.72 7.81
N TRP A 113 -19.02 6.63 7.92
CA TRP A 113 -18.68 7.58 6.87
C TRP A 113 -17.18 7.72 6.82
N ARG A 114 -16.56 7.13 5.80
CA ARG A 114 -15.12 7.08 5.64
C ARG A 114 -14.71 8.09 4.58
N ASN A 115 -13.77 8.96 4.90
CA ASN A 115 -13.30 9.98 3.97
C ASN A 115 -11.78 9.94 3.90
N GLY A 116 -11.24 10.01 2.69
CA GLY A 116 -9.81 10.00 2.42
C GLY A 116 -9.44 11.07 1.41
N GLY A 117 -8.26 11.64 1.59
CA GLY A 117 -7.62 12.54 0.64
C GLY A 117 -6.16 12.14 0.49
N ASN A 118 -5.68 12.08 -0.75
CA ASN A 118 -4.30 11.91 -1.10
C ASN A 118 -3.89 12.99 -2.10
N LEU A 119 -2.73 13.56 -1.84
CA LEU A 119 -2.01 14.44 -2.74
C LEU A 119 -0.60 13.87 -2.87
N ALA A 120 -0.12 13.65 -4.08
CA ALA A 120 1.25 13.22 -4.34
C ALA A 120 1.86 14.07 -5.45
N MET A 121 3.13 14.41 -5.30
CA MET A 121 3.95 15.18 -6.23
C MET A 121 5.37 14.62 -6.22
N GLY A 122 6.00 14.51 -7.37
CA GLY A 122 7.39 14.09 -7.48
C GLY A 122 8.27 15.16 -8.11
N PHE A 123 9.58 15.03 -7.98
CA PHE A 123 10.57 15.61 -8.89
C PHE A 123 11.56 14.51 -9.16
N SER A 124 11.65 14.07 -10.42
CA SER A 124 12.45 12.91 -10.76
C SER A 124 13.36 13.23 -11.94
N LYS A 125 14.63 12.84 -11.82
CA LYS A 125 15.52 12.77 -12.99
C LYS A 125 15.19 11.50 -13.72
N LEU A 126 14.64 11.67 -14.91
CA LEU A 126 14.15 10.59 -15.73
C LEU A 126 15.26 10.01 -16.62
N LYS A 127 15.46 8.69 -16.55
CA LYS A 127 16.33 7.95 -17.45
C LYS A 127 15.49 6.97 -18.26
N GLU A 128 15.27 7.32 -19.53
CA GLU A 128 14.50 6.52 -20.47
C GLU A 128 15.30 5.31 -20.93
N THR A 129 14.64 4.16 -20.94
CA THR A 129 15.21 2.88 -21.39
C THR A 129 14.33 2.24 -22.44
N ASP A 130 14.93 1.62 -23.46
CA ASP A 130 14.20 0.78 -24.40
C ASP A 130 13.75 -0.54 -23.75
N SER A 131 12.95 -1.35 -24.46
CA SER A 131 12.49 -2.67 -24.02
C SER A 131 13.62 -3.68 -23.78
N ASN A 132 14.86 -3.36 -24.20
CA ASN A 132 16.06 -4.17 -24.02
C ASN A 132 16.99 -3.62 -22.91
N GLY A 133 16.57 -2.56 -22.20
CA GLY A 133 17.32 -1.93 -21.11
C GLY A 133 18.39 -0.91 -21.54
N ASN A 134 18.48 -0.55 -22.82
CA ASN A 134 19.43 0.45 -23.31
C ASN A 134 18.94 1.87 -23.03
N THR A 135 19.86 2.77 -22.66
CA THR A 135 19.52 4.18 -22.35
C THR A 135 19.32 4.98 -23.63
N LEU A 136 18.14 5.58 -23.80
CA LEU A 136 17.78 6.31 -25.04
C LEU A 136 18.05 7.83 -24.97
N ALA A 137 17.85 8.48 -23.82
CA ALA A 137 18.10 9.92 -23.64
C ALA A 137 18.30 10.29 -22.16
N GLN A 138 18.97 11.43 -21.89
CA GLN A 138 19.19 11.95 -20.53
C GLN A 138 18.29 13.15 -20.19
N THR A 139 17.67 13.05 -19.01
CA THR A 139 17.24 14.09 -18.05
C THR A 139 16.18 15.09 -18.52
N GLU A 140 14.91 14.70 -18.38
CA GLU A 140 13.82 15.64 -18.10
C GLU A 140 13.51 15.62 -16.60
N LEU A 141 13.33 16.80 -16.00
CA LEU A 141 12.71 16.96 -14.69
C LEU A 141 11.20 17.02 -14.90
N LYS A 142 10.49 15.92 -14.64
CA LYS A 142 9.02 15.95 -14.57
C LYS A 142 8.54 15.81 -13.14
N SER A 143 7.47 16.56 -12.86
CA SER A 143 6.76 16.52 -11.59
C SER A 143 5.45 15.75 -11.77
N PRO A 144 5.45 14.41 -11.71
CA PRO A 144 4.21 13.67 -11.74
C PRO A 144 3.42 14.03 -10.49
N ASP A 145 2.13 14.32 -10.67
CA ASP A 145 1.26 14.72 -9.58
C ASP A 145 -0.11 14.05 -9.68
N VAL A 146 -0.61 13.65 -8.52
CA VAL A 146 -1.89 12.94 -8.39
C VAL A 146 -2.63 13.50 -7.20
N ILE A 147 -3.92 13.76 -7.39
CA ILE A 147 -4.86 14.03 -6.32
C ILE A 147 -5.96 12.98 -6.35
N ASN A 148 -6.35 12.50 -5.18
CA ASN A 148 -7.44 11.56 -4.99
C ASN A 148 -8.23 11.93 -3.74
N PHE A 149 -9.55 12.02 -3.88
CA PHE A 149 -10.47 12.16 -2.76
C PHE A 149 -11.50 11.05 -2.81
N SER A 150 -11.80 10.45 -1.66
CA SER A 150 -12.84 9.44 -1.54
C SER A 150 -13.75 9.72 -0.37
N SER A 151 -15.04 9.40 -0.54
CA SER A 151 -16.06 9.47 0.49
C SER A 151 -16.97 8.26 0.37
N LEU A 152 -16.95 7.38 1.37
CA LEU A 152 -17.75 6.17 1.43
C LEU A 152 -18.69 6.26 2.64
N PHE A 153 -19.98 6.39 2.38
CA PHE A 153 -21.01 6.34 3.40
C PHE A 153 -21.70 4.97 3.38
N GLY A 154 -21.97 4.40 4.55
CA GLY A 154 -22.70 3.13 4.64
C GLY A 154 -23.61 3.02 5.84
N TYR A 155 -24.72 2.31 5.64
CA TYR A 155 -25.66 1.89 6.67
C TYR A 155 -25.52 0.38 6.89
N LYS A 156 -25.17 -0.01 8.12
CA LYS A 156 -24.91 -1.39 8.51
C LYS A 156 -26.22 -2.18 8.55
N LEU A 157 -26.28 -3.26 7.78
CA LEU A 157 -27.31 -4.29 7.86
C LEU A 157 -26.96 -5.35 8.91
N SER A 158 -25.67 -5.58 9.12
CA SER A 158 -25.09 -6.42 10.18
C SER A 158 -23.75 -5.84 10.61
N GLU A 159 -23.06 -6.49 11.56
CA GLU A 159 -21.72 -6.09 11.99
C GLU A 159 -20.70 -6.09 10.84
N LYS A 160 -20.90 -6.96 9.83
CA LYS A 160 -19.96 -7.15 8.72
C LYS A 160 -20.46 -6.62 7.39
N LEU A 161 -21.77 -6.35 7.24
CA LEU A 161 -22.35 -5.99 5.95
C LEU A 161 -23.11 -4.66 6.06
N ALA A 162 -22.89 -3.80 5.08
CA ALA A 162 -23.59 -2.52 4.95
C ALA A 162 -24.03 -2.29 3.51
N ILE A 163 -25.14 -1.58 3.35
CA ILE A 163 -25.43 -0.87 2.09
C ILE A 163 -24.63 0.42 2.09
N SER A 164 -24.08 0.82 0.94
CA SER A 164 -23.18 1.96 0.88
C SER A 164 -23.22 2.70 -0.44
N THR A 165 -22.76 3.94 -0.39
CA THR A 165 -22.52 4.81 -1.53
C THR A 165 -21.10 5.36 -1.47
N LEU A 166 -20.47 5.48 -2.62
CA LEU A 166 -19.08 5.91 -2.78
C LEU A 166 -19.04 7.08 -3.77
N GLY A 167 -18.30 8.11 -3.41
CA GLY A 167 -17.75 9.07 -4.35
C GLY A 167 -16.23 8.97 -4.34
N GLU A 168 -15.60 8.79 -5.49
CA GLU A 168 -14.13 8.86 -5.64
C GLU A 168 -13.79 9.80 -6.78
N TYR A 169 -13.01 10.84 -6.51
CA TYR A 169 -12.51 11.78 -7.49
C TYR A 169 -10.99 11.66 -7.61
N ARG A 170 -10.49 11.51 -8.84
CA ARG A 170 -9.06 11.41 -9.14
C ARG A 170 -8.67 12.35 -10.26
N SER A 171 -7.55 13.03 -10.10
CA SER A 171 -7.09 14.01 -11.07
C SER A 171 -5.58 14.26 -10.97
N THR A 172 -5.07 15.11 -11.85
CA THR A 172 -3.77 15.79 -11.73
C THR A 172 -4.01 17.26 -11.38
N ILE A 173 -2.98 18.04 -11.03
CA ILE A 173 -3.05 19.43 -10.54
C ILE A 173 -2.15 20.37 -11.35
N LEU A 174 -0.90 20.00 -11.64
CA LEU A 174 0.14 20.94 -12.04
C LEU A 174 0.02 21.38 -13.51
N GLU A 175 0.02 20.44 -14.45
CA GLU A 175 0.09 20.76 -15.88
C GLU A 175 -1.23 20.47 -16.64
N ASN A 176 -2.02 19.51 -16.17
CA ASN A 176 -3.23 19.03 -16.86
C ASN A 176 -4.40 18.80 -15.91
N PHE A 177 -4.70 19.78 -15.04
CA PHE A 177 -5.78 19.65 -14.05
C PHE A 177 -7.07 19.12 -14.67
N ASN A 178 -7.57 18.01 -14.12
CA ASN A 178 -8.79 17.35 -14.56
C ASN A 178 -8.81 16.95 -16.05
N ASN A 179 -7.65 16.58 -16.60
CA ASN A 179 -7.51 16.15 -17.99
C ASN A 179 -6.45 15.03 -18.20
N PRO A 180 -6.83 13.75 -18.14
CA PRO A 180 -8.15 13.28 -17.75
C PRO A 180 -8.33 13.37 -16.23
N GLY A 181 -9.53 13.73 -15.79
CA GLY A 181 -9.99 13.49 -14.43
C GLY A 181 -11.11 12.47 -14.40
N TYR A 182 -11.27 11.82 -13.26
CA TYR A 182 -12.21 10.73 -13.08
C TYR A 182 -13.05 10.99 -11.85
N LEU A 183 -14.36 10.78 -11.96
CA LEU A 183 -15.28 10.76 -10.83
C LEU A 183 -16.10 9.47 -10.88
N ASP A 184 -15.93 8.62 -9.88
CA ASP A 184 -16.76 7.45 -9.66
C ASP A 184 -17.86 7.78 -8.65
N LEU A 185 -19.11 7.58 -9.06
CA LEU A 185 -20.27 7.62 -8.15
C LEU A 185 -20.92 6.25 -8.13
N GLY A 186 -20.82 5.58 -6.99
CA GLY A 186 -21.23 4.19 -6.79
C GLY A 186 -22.28 4.03 -5.69
N VAL A 187 -23.15 3.05 -5.88
CA VAL A 187 -24.00 2.48 -4.82
C VAL A 187 -23.95 0.96 -4.83
N GLY A 188 -24.03 0.36 -3.66
CA GLY A 188 -24.04 -1.09 -3.49
C GLY A 188 -23.82 -1.50 -2.05
N ILE A 189 -22.86 -2.39 -1.84
CA ILE A 189 -22.55 -2.95 -0.53
C ILE A 189 -21.11 -2.70 -0.13
N THR A 190 -20.90 -2.65 1.19
CA THR A 190 -19.59 -2.75 1.81
C THR A 190 -19.59 -3.93 2.78
N TRP A 191 -18.58 -4.77 2.66
CA TRP A 191 -18.37 -5.96 3.46
C TRP A 191 -17.04 -5.85 4.21
N THR A 192 -17.08 -6.05 5.52
CA THR A 192 -15.91 -6.07 6.40
C THR A 192 -15.78 -7.47 7.02
N PRO A 193 -15.24 -8.45 6.27
CA PRO A 193 -15.21 -9.86 6.67
C PRO A 193 -14.41 -10.13 7.95
N ILE A 194 -13.26 -9.46 8.05
CA ILE A 194 -12.29 -9.51 9.13
C ILE A 194 -11.88 -8.08 9.49
N GLU A 195 -11.23 -7.93 10.64
CA GLU A 195 -10.63 -6.67 11.02
C GLU A 195 -9.65 -6.18 9.96
N ASN A 196 -9.61 -4.86 9.75
CA ASN A 196 -8.73 -4.18 8.80
C ASN A 196 -8.94 -4.47 7.30
N LEU A 197 -9.86 -5.36 6.92
CA LEU A 197 -10.26 -5.60 5.54
C LEU A 197 -11.63 -4.98 5.24
N ILE A 198 -11.67 -4.10 4.25
CA ILE A 198 -12.90 -3.48 3.74
C ILE A 198 -13.03 -3.83 2.27
N VAL A 199 -14.13 -4.47 1.90
CA VAL A 199 -14.48 -4.78 0.52
C VAL A 199 -15.69 -3.95 0.14
N VAL A 200 -15.60 -3.19 -0.95
CA VAL A 200 -16.70 -2.42 -1.52
C VAL A 200 -17.09 -3.08 -2.83
N ALA A 201 -18.38 -3.36 -3.02
CA ALA A 201 -18.91 -3.90 -4.26
C ALA A 201 -20.13 -3.07 -4.65
N HIS A 202 -19.94 -2.15 -5.59
CA HIS A 202 -20.95 -1.21 -6.08
C HIS A 202 -21.33 -1.60 -7.51
N PRO A 203 -22.39 -2.42 -7.71
CA PRO A 203 -22.81 -2.82 -9.05
C PRO A 203 -23.38 -1.67 -9.88
N LEU A 204 -23.75 -0.56 -9.23
CA LEU A 204 -24.20 0.65 -9.90
C LEU A 204 -23.18 1.74 -9.63
N ASN A 205 -22.12 1.77 -10.43
CA ASN A 205 -21.08 2.79 -10.40
C ASN A 205 -20.97 3.46 -11.77
N TYR A 206 -21.24 4.76 -11.82
CA TYR A 206 -20.99 5.54 -13.02
C TYR A 206 -19.60 6.18 -12.92
N ASN A 207 -18.75 5.89 -13.91
CA ASN A 207 -17.43 6.48 -14.05
C ASN A 207 -17.52 7.65 -15.02
N PHE A 208 -17.48 8.87 -14.49
CA PHE A 208 -17.37 10.09 -15.28
C PHE A 208 -15.90 10.32 -15.63
N VAL A 209 -15.62 10.53 -16.92
CA VAL A 209 -14.30 10.96 -17.41
C VAL A 209 -14.39 12.38 -17.92
N PHE A 210 -13.60 13.26 -17.32
CA PHE A 210 -13.42 14.64 -17.75
C PHE A 210 -12.14 14.70 -18.59
N ALA A 211 -12.26 14.87 -19.91
CA ALA A 211 -11.13 15.03 -20.82
C ALA A 211 -11.47 16.06 -21.90
N LYS A 212 -10.44 16.71 -22.47
CA LYS A 212 -10.62 17.67 -23.58
C LYS A 212 -11.12 16.97 -24.85
N ASP A 213 -11.80 17.75 -25.71
CA ASP A 213 -12.34 17.30 -26.99
C ASP A 213 -11.27 16.59 -27.86
N GLY A 214 -11.64 15.45 -28.45
CA GLY A 214 -10.73 14.59 -29.22
C GLY A 214 -10.07 13.45 -28.42
N SER A 215 -10.37 13.34 -27.12
CA SER A 215 -9.96 12.21 -26.28
C SER A 215 -10.73 10.92 -26.62
N THR A 216 -10.05 9.77 -26.53
CA THR A 216 -10.66 8.43 -26.66
C THR A 216 -11.28 7.92 -25.36
N TYR A 217 -11.12 8.64 -24.23
CA TYR A 217 -11.68 8.21 -22.96
C TYR A 217 -13.21 8.34 -22.94
N GLN A 218 -13.89 7.29 -22.48
CA GLN A 218 -15.35 7.24 -22.41
C GLN A 218 -15.79 7.05 -20.97
N SER A 219 -16.81 7.83 -20.57
CA SER A 219 -17.56 7.57 -19.34
C SER A 219 -18.39 6.32 -19.53
N SER A 220 -18.54 5.49 -18.50
CA SER A 220 -19.41 4.32 -18.61
C SER A 220 -20.05 3.93 -17.29
N LEU A 221 -21.21 3.29 -17.38
CA LEU A 221 -21.83 2.60 -16.26
C LEU A 221 -21.18 1.23 -16.06
N GLY A 222 -20.95 0.86 -14.81
CA GLY A 222 -20.33 -0.41 -14.48
C GLY A 222 -20.43 -0.79 -13.01
N ALA A 223 -19.73 -1.86 -12.65
CA ALA A 223 -19.52 -2.26 -11.28
C ALA A 223 -18.13 -1.85 -10.79
N LYS A 224 -18.04 -1.28 -9.58
CA LYS A 224 -16.78 -1.02 -8.88
C LYS A 224 -16.60 -2.02 -7.75
N ILE A 225 -15.45 -2.69 -7.74
CA ILE A 225 -15.01 -3.58 -6.66
C ILE A 225 -13.73 -3.00 -6.08
N MET A 226 -13.71 -2.75 -4.78
CA MET A 226 -12.50 -2.34 -4.06
C MET A 226 -12.25 -3.27 -2.90
N ALA A 227 -10.99 -3.54 -2.60
CA ALA A 227 -10.58 -4.21 -1.38
C ALA A 227 -9.39 -3.48 -0.77
N ASP A 228 -9.58 -2.98 0.45
CA ASP A 228 -8.58 -2.27 1.23
C ASP A 228 -8.23 -3.08 2.46
N TYR A 229 -6.96 -3.45 2.57
CA TYR A 229 -6.40 -4.09 3.75
C TYR A 229 -5.24 -3.26 4.30
N THR A 230 -5.22 -2.98 5.60
CA THR A 230 -4.12 -2.26 6.25
C THR A 230 -3.87 -2.83 7.63
N LYS A 231 -2.71 -3.46 7.85
CA LYS A 231 -2.38 -4.07 9.14
C LYS A 231 -0.91 -3.86 9.48
N GLU A 232 -0.64 -3.59 10.75
CA GLU A 232 0.70 -3.76 11.32
C GLU A 232 0.98 -5.26 11.48
N ILE A 233 1.88 -5.80 10.67
CA ILE A 233 2.16 -7.25 10.61
C ILE A 233 3.24 -7.68 11.59
N LEU A 234 4.14 -6.76 11.93
CA LEU A 234 5.18 -6.89 12.95
C LEU A 234 5.38 -5.49 13.56
N ALA A 235 5.95 -5.40 14.76
CA ALA A 235 6.20 -4.12 15.40
C ALA A 235 7.00 -3.17 14.47
N GLY A 236 6.40 -2.03 14.12
CA GLY A 236 6.96 -1.03 13.22
C GLY A 236 6.86 -1.38 11.73
N VAL A 237 6.28 -2.53 11.35
CA VAL A 237 6.11 -2.97 9.95
C VAL A 237 4.63 -2.93 9.57
N ASN A 238 4.26 -1.94 8.77
CA ASN A 238 2.91 -1.77 8.26
C ASN A 238 2.81 -2.37 6.86
N TRP A 239 1.78 -3.18 6.63
CA TRP A 239 1.43 -3.66 5.30
C TRP A 239 0.09 -3.09 4.88
N LYS A 240 0.03 -2.57 3.65
CA LYS A 240 -1.17 -2.11 2.99
C LYS A 240 -1.32 -2.81 1.64
N SER A 241 -2.51 -3.31 1.36
CA SER A 241 -2.90 -3.82 0.05
C SER A 241 -4.20 -3.15 -0.36
N ASN A 242 -4.21 -2.54 -1.54
CA ASN A 242 -5.38 -1.87 -2.12
C ASN A 242 -5.62 -2.42 -3.51
N LEU A 243 -6.76 -3.06 -3.72
CA LEU A 243 -7.26 -3.46 -5.03
C LEU A 243 -8.44 -2.55 -5.39
N SER A 244 -8.44 -2.03 -6.61
CA SER A 244 -9.57 -1.34 -7.21
C SER A 244 -9.80 -1.90 -8.60
N TYR A 245 -11.02 -2.32 -8.88
CA TYR A 245 -11.44 -2.86 -10.17
C TYR A 245 -12.75 -2.19 -10.59
N PHE A 246 -12.76 -1.66 -11.80
CA PHE A 246 -13.97 -1.17 -12.46
C PHE A 246 -14.27 -2.07 -13.66
N LEU A 247 -15.52 -2.54 -13.71
CA LEU A 247 -16.09 -3.42 -14.73
C LEU A 247 -17.15 -2.65 -15.49
N SER A 248 -16.88 -2.26 -16.73
CA SER A 248 -17.88 -1.57 -17.55
C SER A 248 -18.93 -2.53 -18.09
N TYR A 249 -20.20 -2.10 -18.11
CA TYR A 249 -21.30 -2.84 -18.72
C TYR A 249 -21.45 -2.59 -20.22
N GLU A 250 -20.77 -1.56 -20.73
CA GLU A 250 -20.85 -1.19 -22.14
C GLU A 250 -19.81 -1.95 -22.97
N ASN A 251 -18.55 -1.96 -22.51
CA ASN A 251 -17.47 -2.66 -23.19
C ASN A 251 -16.40 -3.09 -22.19
N ALA A 252 -15.91 -4.33 -22.31
CA ALA A 252 -14.80 -4.83 -21.51
C ALA A 252 -13.54 -3.94 -21.61
N ASP A 253 -13.31 -3.29 -22.75
CA ASP A 253 -12.19 -2.36 -22.96
C ASP A 253 -12.25 -1.10 -22.08
N TYR A 254 -13.42 -0.76 -21.51
CA TYR A 254 -13.56 0.34 -20.56
C TYR A 254 -13.28 -0.08 -19.12
N SER A 255 -13.17 -1.39 -18.88
CA SER A 255 -12.81 -1.95 -17.58
C SER A 255 -11.34 -1.70 -17.28
N ASN A 256 -11.03 -1.48 -16.01
CA ASN A 256 -9.68 -1.22 -15.55
C ASN A 256 -9.48 -1.69 -14.12
N TRP A 257 -8.29 -2.16 -13.80
CA TRP A 257 -7.94 -2.50 -12.42
C TRP A 257 -6.58 -1.93 -12.03
N THR A 258 -6.41 -1.72 -10.73
CA THR A 258 -5.15 -1.35 -10.11
C THR A 258 -5.03 -2.11 -8.79
N TRP A 259 -3.88 -2.72 -8.56
CA TRP A 259 -3.55 -3.41 -7.33
C TRP A 259 -2.21 -2.90 -6.81
N VAL A 260 -2.24 -2.28 -5.64
CA VAL A 260 -1.07 -1.69 -4.98
C VAL A 260 -0.80 -2.43 -3.69
N ASN A 261 0.46 -2.82 -3.49
CA ASN A 261 0.94 -3.41 -2.25
C ASN A 261 2.09 -2.57 -1.73
N GLY A 262 1.98 -2.11 -0.49
CA GLY A 262 2.99 -1.30 0.18
C GLY A 262 3.39 -1.91 1.52
N VAL A 263 4.68 -1.97 1.79
CA VAL A 263 5.24 -2.30 3.10
C VAL A 263 6.04 -1.10 3.59
N ALA A 264 5.77 -0.64 4.80
CA ALA A 264 6.49 0.47 5.42
C ALA A 264 7.06 0.05 6.76
N PHE A 265 8.37 0.16 6.90
CA PHE A 265 9.08 0.01 8.17
C PHE A 265 9.29 1.38 8.79
N GLN A 266 8.73 1.62 9.96
CA GLN A 266 9.02 2.80 10.77
C GLN A 266 10.26 2.53 11.62
N ALA A 267 11.35 3.24 11.31
CA ALA A 267 12.54 3.30 12.14
C ALA A 267 12.41 4.41 13.21
N PHE A 268 13.48 4.65 13.95
CA PHE A 268 13.50 5.58 15.08
C PHE A 268 13.06 7.01 14.70
N LYS A 269 12.23 7.64 15.56
CA LYS A 269 11.78 9.05 15.44
C LYS A 269 11.08 9.39 14.11
N LYS A 270 10.10 8.56 13.72
CA LYS A 270 9.18 8.80 12.59
C LYS A 270 9.83 8.71 11.19
N VAL A 271 11.14 8.46 11.11
CA VAL A 271 11.83 8.13 9.86
C VAL A 271 11.65 6.65 9.58
N GLY A 272 11.45 6.25 8.34
CA GLY A 272 11.25 4.88 7.94
C GLY A 272 11.71 4.60 6.51
N VAL A 273 11.47 3.37 6.06
CA VAL A 273 11.65 2.96 4.66
C VAL A 273 10.37 2.32 4.20
N GLY A 274 9.87 2.77 3.04
CA GLY A 274 8.71 2.22 2.38
C GLY A 274 9.09 1.58 1.06
N PHE A 275 8.49 0.44 0.78
CA PHE A 275 8.49 -0.19 -0.53
C PHE A 275 7.06 -0.36 -1.00
N GLU A 276 6.78 0.05 -2.23
CA GLU A 276 5.49 -0.09 -2.88
C GLU A 276 5.67 -0.71 -4.25
N VAL A 277 4.76 -1.62 -4.60
CA VAL A 277 4.63 -2.19 -5.94
C VAL A 277 3.18 -2.03 -6.39
N GLY A 278 2.99 -1.57 -7.62
CA GLY A 278 1.68 -1.43 -8.23
C GLY A 278 1.61 -2.18 -9.54
N LEU A 279 0.49 -2.87 -9.73
CA LEU A 279 0.09 -3.53 -10.96
C LEU A 279 -1.18 -2.88 -11.48
N ARG A 280 -1.29 -2.69 -12.78
CA ARG A 280 -2.44 -2.02 -13.39
C ARG A 280 -2.69 -2.54 -14.80
N SER A 281 -3.96 -2.56 -15.19
CA SER A 281 -4.36 -2.73 -16.58
C SER A 281 -5.52 -1.78 -16.88
N ASN A 282 -5.39 -1.06 -18.00
CA ASN A 282 -6.40 -0.10 -18.46
C ASN A 282 -6.29 0.03 -19.98
N LYS A 283 -7.23 -0.60 -20.69
CA LYS A 283 -7.21 -0.62 -22.16
C LYS A 283 -7.48 0.75 -22.77
N GLN A 284 -8.26 1.62 -22.10
CA GLN A 284 -8.49 2.98 -22.59
C GLN A 284 -7.18 3.79 -22.65
N GLU A 285 -6.30 3.65 -21.65
CA GLU A 285 -4.98 4.27 -21.68
C GLU A 285 -4.09 3.71 -22.78
N ALA A 286 -4.17 2.41 -23.06
CA ALA A 286 -3.46 1.79 -24.18
C ALA A 286 -3.92 2.32 -25.54
N ILE A 287 -5.23 2.43 -25.74
CA ILE A 287 -5.80 3.03 -26.95
C ILE A 287 -5.38 4.50 -27.07
N ALA A 288 -5.45 5.27 -25.98
CA ALA A 288 -5.05 6.68 -25.96
C ALA A 288 -3.54 6.88 -26.24
N LYS A 289 -2.70 5.88 -25.97
CA LYS A 289 -1.26 5.87 -26.27
C LYS A 289 -0.91 5.14 -27.58
N GLU A 290 -1.91 4.77 -28.38
CA GLU A 290 -1.74 4.06 -29.64
C GLU A 290 -0.95 2.74 -29.51
N VAL A 291 -1.04 2.09 -28.34
CA VAL A 291 -0.46 0.77 -28.09
C VAL A 291 -1.48 -0.30 -28.47
N ALA A 292 -1.12 -1.17 -29.43
CA ALA A 292 -2.02 -2.20 -29.96
C ALA A 292 -2.49 -3.18 -28.86
N ASP A 293 -1.59 -3.57 -27.96
CA ASP A 293 -1.86 -4.48 -26.85
C ASP A 293 -2.29 -3.72 -25.57
N ASN A 294 -2.82 -4.44 -24.58
CA ASN A 294 -3.08 -3.91 -23.23
C ASN A 294 -2.02 -4.48 -22.27
N PRO A 295 -0.79 -3.93 -22.26
CA PRO A 295 0.26 -4.48 -21.42
C PRO A 295 -0.10 -4.36 -19.94
N LEU A 296 0.38 -5.32 -19.15
CA LEU A 296 0.36 -5.18 -17.70
C LEU A 296 1.32 -4.05 -17.32
N GLN A 297 0.75 -2.94 -16.84
CA GLN A 297 1.51 -1.80 -16.38
C GLN A 297 2.01 -2.10 -14.97
N THR A 298 3.30 -1.84 -14.70
CA THR A 298 3.88 -2.07 -13.38
C THR A 298 4.71 -0.87 -12.93
N TYR A 299 4.71 -0.62 -11.62
CA TYR A 299 5.67 0.28 -11.01
C TYR A 299 6.17 -0.29 -9.68
N TYR A 300 7.35 0.16 -9.29
CA TYR A 300 7.80 0.05 -7.91
C TYR A 300 8.35 1.38 -7.42
N VAL A 301 8.24 1.60 -6.12
CA VAL A 301 8.84 2.74 -5.42
C VAL A 301 9.51 2.22 -4.16
N LEU A 302 10.80 2.45 -4.03
CA LEU A 302 11.53 2.30 -2.77
C LEU A 302 11.93 3.69 -2.29
N GLY A 303 11.57 4.07 -1.07
CA GLY A 303 11.90 5.39 -0.57
C GLY A 303 12.01 5.48 0.93
N ALA A 304 12.75 6.50 1.39
CA ALA A 304 12.69 6.91 2.78
C ALA A 304 11.32 7.55 3.07
N THR A 305 10.73 7.23 4.22
CA THR A 305 9.46 7.82 4.66
C THR A 305 9.68 8.64 5.91
N TYR A 306 8.94 9.74 6.06
CA TYR A 306 8.89 10.49 7.30
C TYR A 306 7.44 10.73 7.66
N SER A 307 6.95 10.06 8.71
CA SER A 307 5.60 10.25 9.21
C SER A 307 5.54 11.57 9.99
N LEU A 308 4.74 12.54 9.55
CA LEU A 308 4.54 13.79 10.30
C LEU A 308 3.78 13.55 11.60
#